data_AF-A0A644SXU5-F1
#
_entry.id   AF-A0A644SXU5-F1
#
_cell.length_a   1.000
_cell.length_b   1.000
_cell.length_c   1.000
_cell.angle_alpha   90.00
_cell.angle_beta   90.00
_cell.angle_gamma   90.00
#
_symmetry.space_group_name_H-M   'P 1'
#
loop_
_entity.id
_entity.type
_entity.pdbx_description
1 polymer ?
#
loop_
_entity_poly.entity_id
_entity_poly.type
_entity_poly.pdbx_seq_one_letter_code
_entity_poly.pdbx_strand_id
1 'polypeptide(L)'
;MEKIIEFNINQKIFDLIRRRIKTKSQLIELLIEVSSLIIVNIPLRDNGFGKISINLDNMKRCFFSIQNSDSYICKHFTFNFPFRISEENGIYQLETFNGGIMIKSSHIAILRSICSNGAFDERECRHGLLLDFSQLIELTLIDLNLDIKSYERDLNQILMELFTFEPSYIRYDYDEKNEDGKIHPLNHLDIFYSQSTSFKLGCERLELKEFMDILNTGTECSYIK
;
A
#
# COMPACT_ATOMS: atom_id res chain seq x y z
N MET A 1 19.75 -11.26 -9.05
CA MET A 1 18.39 -11.86 -9.03
C MET A 1 17.59 -11.03 -8.07
N GLU A 2 16.51 -10.40 -8.53
CA GLU A 2 15.64 -9.64 -7.64
C GLU A 2 14.96 -10.56 -6.64
N LYS A 3 15.09 -10.25 -5.35
CA LYS A 3 14.34 -10.91 -4.29
C LYS A 3 12.92 -10.34 -4.27
N ILE A 4 12.02 -11.02 -4.96
CA ILE A 4 10.58 -10.74 -4.95
C ILE A 4 9.90 -11.72 -4.00
N ILE A 5 9.06 -11.22 -3.12
CA ILE A 5 8.16 -12.04 -2.29
C ILE A 5 6.72 -11.85 -2.77
N GLU A 6 5.93 -12.92 -2.74
CA GLU A 6 4.55 -12.90 -3.23
C GLU A 6 3.57 -13.33 -2.15
N PHE A 7 2.39 -12.72 -2.16
CA PHE A 7 1.25 -13.04 -1.30
C PHE A 7 -0.05 -13.04 -2.10
N ASN A 8 -1.00 -13.91 -1.76
CA ASN A 8 -2.35 -13.81 -2.32
C ASN A 8 -3.16 -12.76 -1.56
N ILE A 9 -3.88 -11.94 -2.30
CA ILE A 9 -4.75 -10.89 -1.75
C ILE A 9 -5.91 -11.55 -1.00
N ASN A 10 -6.24 -11.06 0.20
CA ASN A 10 -7.45 -11.49 0.91
C ASN A 10 -8.66 -10.61 0.53
N GLN A 11 -9.87 -11.05 0.89
CA GLN A 11 -11.11 -10.31 0.60
C GLN A 11 -11.05 -8.84 1.05
N LYS A 12 -10.49 -8.57 2.24
CA LYS A 12 -10.41 -7.21 2.79
C LYS A 12 -9.53 -6.30 1.92
N ILE A 13 -8.35 -6.77 1.54
CA ILE A 13 -7.45 -6.03 0.64
C ILE A 13 -8.12 -5.86 -0.72
N PHE A 14 -8.73 -6.91 -1.29
CA PHE A 14 -9.48 -6.84 -2.55
C PHE A 14 -10.56 -5.75 -2.53
N ASP A 15 -11.32 -5.67 -1.43
CA ASP A 15 -12.37 -4.67 -1.24
C ASP A 15 -11.85 -3.23 -1.19
N LEU A 16 -10.66 -3.01 -0.65
CA LEU A 16 -10.00 -1.71 -0.61
C LEU A 16 -9.54 -1.28 -2.02
N ILE A 17 -8.99 -2.20 -2.79
CA ILE A 17 -8.28 -1.90 -4.04
C ILE A 17 -9.17 -1.98 -5.29
N ARG A 18 -10.32 -2.67 -5.20
CA ARG A 18 -11.33 -2.64 -6.28
C ARG A 18 -11.91 -1.24 -6.49
N ARG A 19 -11.84 -0.39 -5.45
CA ARG A 19 -12.24 1.02 -5.49
C ARG A 19 -11.03 1.88 -5.86
N ARG A 20 -11.29 3.03 -6.49
CA ARG A 20 -10.24 4.01 -6.77
C ARG A 20 -9.71 4.59 -5.45
N ILE A 21 -8.40 4.47 -5.25
CA ILE A 21 -7.67 5.16 -4.19
C ILE A 21 -7.57 6.65 -4.56
N LYS A 22 -7.94 7.52 -3.63
CA LYS A 22 -8.04 8.98 -3.83
C LYS A 22 -7.31 9.80 -2.77
N THR A 23 -6.90 9.18 -1.66
CA THR A 23 -6.32 9.88 -0.51
C THR A 23 -5.16 9.09 0.09
N LYS A 24 -4.26 9.77 0.81
CA LYS A 24 -3.19 9.12 1.58
C LYS A 24 -3.76 8.21 2.67
N SER A 25 -4.86 8.59 3.32
CA SER A 25 -5.56 7.77 4.31
C SER A 25 -5.91 6.37 3.78
N GLN A 26 -6.44 6.29 2.56
CA GLN A 26 -6.81 5.02 1.93
C GLN A 26 -5.57 4.16 1.62
N LEU A 27 -4.44 4.79 1.27
CA LEU A 27 -3.18 4.08 1.09
C LEU A 27 -2.63 3.56 2.42
N ILE A 28 -2.73 4.34 3.50
CA ILE A 28 -2.32 3.90 4.84
C ILE A 28 -3.19 2.73 5.31
N GLU A 29 -4.50 2.79 5.09
CA GLU A 29 -5.41 1.67 5.40
C GLU A 29 -4.99 0.38 4.64
N LEU A 30 -4.75 0.50 3.34
CA LEU A 30 -4.28 -0.62 2.52
C LEU A 30 -2.94 -1.17 3.02
N LEU A 31 -1.98 -0.28 3.31
CA LEU A 31 -0.67 -0.63 3.84
C LEU A 31 -0.77 -1.39 5.16
N ILE A 32 -1.63 -0.96 6.09
CA ILE A 32 -1.89 -1.66 7.36
C ILE A 32 -2.37 -3.10 7.11
N GLU A 33 -3.25 -3.31 6.14
CA GLU A 33 -3.75 -4.64 5.80
C GLU A 33 -2.70 -5.51 5.11
N VAL A 34 -1.87 -4.93 4.23
CA VAL A 34 -0.74 -5.63 3.62
C VAL A 34 0.29 -6.02 4.69
N SER A 35 0.60 -5.12 5.63
CA SER A 35 1.49 -5.41 6.75
C SER A 35 0.96 -6.54 7.63
N SER A 36 -0.35 -6.55 7.89
CA SER A 36 -1.00 -7.66 8.59
C SER A 36 -0.87 -8.98 7.84
N LEU A 37 -1.03 -8.98 6.52
CA LEU A 37 -0.91 -10.20 5.71
C LEU A 37 0.50 -10.79 5.78
N ILE A 38 1.52 -9.92 5.68
CA ILE A 38 2.93 -10.30 5.77
C ILE A 38 3.22 -10.92 7.15
N ILE A 39 2.81 -10.26 8.24
CA ILE A 39 3.08 -10.73 9.61
C ILE A 39 2.39 -12.07 9.91
N VAL A 40 1.16 -12.28 9.42
CA VAL A 40 0.43 -13.54 9.69
C VAL A 40 1.06 -14.73 8.96
N ASN A 41 1.84 -14.50 7.90
CA ASN A 41 2.55 -15.57 7.17
C ASN A 41 1.61 -16.68 6.68
N ILE A 42 0.44 -16.32 6.15
CA ILE A 42 -0.53 -17.28 5.63
C ILE A 42 0.07 -17.98 4.39
N PRO A 43 0.02 -19.33 4.31
CA PRO A 43 0.50 -20.05 3.14
C PRO A 43 -0.18 -19.62 1.85
N LEU A 44 0.57 -19.59 0.75
CA LEU A 44 0.05 -19.28 -0.57
C LEU A 44 -0.94 -20.34 -1.02
N ARG A 45 -2.23 -19.98 -1.00
CA ARG A 45 -3.33 -20.72 -1.65
C ARG A 45 -4.09 -19.75 -2.53
N ASP A 46 -4.20 -20.08 -3.81
CA ASP A 46 -4.95 -19.25 -4.74
C ASP A 46 -6.42 -19.16 -4.29
N ASN A 47 -6.93 -17.95 -4.25
CA ASN A 47 -8.28 -17.62 -3.81
C ASN A 47 -9.03 -16.78 -4.85
N GLY A 48 -8.44 -16.54 -6.02
CA GLY A 48 -9.06 -15.79 -7.12
C GLY A 48 -9.11 -14.27 -6.94
N PHE A 49 -8.64 -13.70 -5.83
CA PHE A 49 -8.66 -12.25 -5.61
C PHE A 49 -7.45 -11.50 -6.18
N GLY A 50 -6.43 -12.24 -6.62
CA GLY A 50 -5.20 -11.68 -7.16
C GLY A 50 -4.00 -11.78 -6.20
N LYS A 51 -2.92 -11.07 -6.54
CA LYS A 51 -1.62 -11.22 -5.90
C LYS A 51 -0.97 -9.88 -5.56
N ILE A 52 -0.11 -9.90 -4.55
CA ILE A 52 0.80 -8.84 -4.18
C ILE A 52 2.22 -9.36 -4.38
N SER A 53 3.04 -8.67 -5.15
CA SER A 53 4.47 -8.94 -5.32
C SER A 53 5.24 -7.76 -4.73
N ILE A 54 6.18 -8.02 -3.81
CA ILE A 54 6.98 -6.98 -3.15
C ILE A 54 8.44 -7.19 -3.52
N ASN A 55 9.07 -6.17 -4.08
CA ASN A 55 10.50 -6.18 -4.40
C ASN A 55 11.30 -5.74 -3.16
N LEU A 56 12.24 -6.57 -2.72
CA LEU A 56 13.02 -6.34 -1.50
C LEU A 56 14.36 -5.65 -1.73
N ASP A 57 14.87 -5.63 -2.96
CA ASP A 57 16.26 -5.23 -3.22
C ASP A 57 16.41 -3.74 -3.50
N ASN A 58 15.74 -3.23 -4.54
CA ASN A 58 16.01 -1.87 -5.05
C ASN A 58 14.80 -0.94 -4.95
N MET A 59 13.60 -1.51 -5.01
CA MET A 59 12.37 -0.73 -5.03
C MET A 59 11.48 -1.22 -3.93
N LYS A 60 11.46 -0.50 -2.80
CA LYS A 60 10.54 -0.74 -1.68
C LYS A 60 9.11 -0.45 -2.13
N ARG A 61 8.58 -1.28 -3.00
CA ARG A 61 7.33 -1.11 -3.71
C ARG A 61 6.57 -2.40 -3.59
N CYS A 62 5.30 -2.26 -3.23
CA CYS A 62 4.34 -3.33 -3.36
C CYS A 62 3.65 -3.16 -4.72
N PHE A 63 3.57 -4.25 -5.46
CA PHE A 63 2.87 -4.36 -6.73
C PHE A 63 1.66 -5.23 -6.53
N PHE A 64 0.51 -4.76 -6.98
CA PHE A 64 -0.75 -5.50 -6.88
C PHE A 64 -1.17 -5.87 -8.27
N SER A 65 -1.66 -7.09 -8.42
CA SER A 65 -2.30 -7.57 -9.63
C SER A 65 -3.65 -8.15 -9.26
N ILE A 66 -4.70 -7.52 -9.78
CA ILE A 66 -6.07 -7.99 -9.62
C ILE A 66 -6.55 -8.45 -10.99
N GLN A 67 -7.08 -9.66 -11.04
CA GLN A 67 -7.82 -10.16 -12.20
C GLN A 67 -9.29 -10.25 -11.78
N ASN A 68 -10.16 -9.52 -12.47
CA ASN A 68 -11.60 -9.73 -12.29
C ASN A 68 -12.08 -10.76 -13.33
N SER A 69 -12.58 -11.90 -12.84
CA SER A 69 -13.06 -13.02 -13.65
C SER A 69 -14.13 -12.63 -14.68
N ASP A 70 -14.89 -11.58 -14.41
CA ASP A 70 -16.08 -11.25 -15.20
C ASP A 70 -15.79 -10.26 -16.33
N SER A 71 -14.56 -9.73 -16.46
CA SER A 71 -14.35 -8.53 -17.29
C SER A 71 -12.99 -8.41 -18.01
N TYR A 72 -12.09 -9.39 -17.94
CA TYR A 72 -10.71 -9.25 -18.48
C TYR A 72 -9.98 -7.99 -17.97
N ILE A 73 -10.48 -7.37 -16.89
CA ILE A 73 -9.90 -6.18 -16.29
C ILE A 73 -8.65 -6.64 -15.54
N CYS A 74 -7.51 -6.34 -16.15
CA CYS A 74 -6.21 -6.42 -15.52
C CYS A 74 -5.92 -5.07 -14.89
N LYS A 75 -5.83 -5.02 -13.56
CA LYS A 75 -5.37 -3.83 -12.84
C LYS A 75 -4.05 -4.13 -12.17
N HIS A 76 -3.06 -3.32 -12.52
CA HIS A 76 -1.80 -3.31 -11.81
C HIS A 76 -1.63 -1.97 -11.14
N PHE A 77 -1.25 -1.95 -9.87
CA PHE A 77 -0.85 -0.69 -9.25
C PHE A 77 0.26 -0.93 -8.25
N THR A 78 0.94 0.15 -7.92
CA THR A 78 2.03 0.12 -6.97
C THR A 78 2.08 1.41 -6.16
N PHE A 79 2.63 1.28 -4.96
CA PHE A 79 3.06 2.39 -4.14
C PHE A 79 4.29 1.98 -3.32
N ASN A 80 4.98 2.98 -2.78
CA ASN A 80 6.10 2.76 -1.89
C ASN A 80 5.64 2.07 -0.60
N PHE A 81 6.27 0.96 -0.24
CA PHE A 81 6.07 0.28 1.04
C PHE A 81 7.12 0.77 2.04
N PRO A 82 6.73 1.50 3.10
CA PRO A 82 7.68 2.24 3.93
C PRO A 82 8.42 1.39 4.97
N PHE A 83 8.06 0.12 5.13
CA PHE A 83 8.69 -0.77 6.11
C PHE A 83 9.71 -1.69 5.46
N ARG A 84 10.74 -2.06 6.23
CA ARG A 84 11.66 -3.14 5.85
C ARG A 84 10.99 -4.48 6.07
N ILE A 85 11.27 -5.40 5.17
CA ILE A 85 10.83 -6.79 5.29
C ILE A 85 12.09 -7.64 5.41
N SER A 86 12.18 -8.41 6.49
CA SER A 86 13.18 -9.44 6.69
C SER A 86 12.51 -10.80 6.71
N GLU A 87 13.28 -11.86 6.47
CA GLU A 87 12.82 -13.23 6.49
C GLU A 87 13.74 -14.02 7.42
N GLU A 88 13.15 -14.68 8.41
CA GLU A 88 13.86 -15.53 9.36
C GLU A 88 13.13 -16.86 9.48
N ASN A 89 13.80 -17.96 9.13
CA ASN A 89 13.23 -19.32 9.18
C ASN A 89 11.90 -19.48 8.38
N GLY A 90 11.77 -18.79 7.25
CA GLY A 90 10.56 -18.81 6.41
C GLY A 90 9.40 -17.97 6.97
N ILE A 91 9.66 -17.17 8.01
CA ILE A 91 8.69 -16.23 8.60
C ILE A 91 9.14 -14.81 8.23
N TYR A 92 8.26 -14.08 7.57
CA TYR A 92 8.47 -12.67 7.28
C TYR A 92 8.19 -11.81 8.51
N GLN A 93 9.08 -10.85 8.72
CA GLN A 93 9.00 -9.86 9.78
C GLN A 93 9.05 -8.46 9.17
N LEU A 94 8.42 -7.51 9.87
CA LEU A 94 8.38 -6.11 9.47
C LEU A 94 9.13 -5.26 10.48
N GLU A 95 9.85 -4.28 9.97
CA GLU A 95 10.61 -3.33 10.78
C GLU A 95 10.47 -1.93 10.21
N THR A 96 10.45 -0.92 11.08
CA THR A 96 10.59 0.48 10.68
C THR A 96 11.83 0.68 9.80
N PHE A 97 11.76 1.58 8.83
CA PHE A 97 12.84 1.82 7.88
C PHE A 97 14.17 2.20 8.54
N ASN A 98 14.16 2.87 9.69
CA ASN A 98 15.40 3.23 10.39
C ASN A 98 16.00 2.10 11.24
N GLY A 99 15.44 0.88 11.20
CA GLY A 99 16.00 -0.29 11.88
C GLY A 99 15.83 -0.28 13.41
N GLY A 100 14.80 0.42 13.91
CA GLY A 100 14.63 0.70 15.33
C GLY A 100 13.54 -0.10 16.04
N ILE A 101 12.47 -0.47 15.31
CA ILE A 101 11.24 -1.01 15.88
C ILE A 101 10.70 -2.14 15.00
N MET A 102 10.51 -3.32 15.61
CA MET A 102 9.81 -4.44 14.99
C MET A 102 8.31 -4.22 15.03
N ILE A 103 7.65 -4.34 13.88
CA ILE A 103 6.21 -4.14 13.75
C ILE A 103 5.49 -5.44 14.10
N LYS A 104 4.74 -5.41 15.19
CA LYS A 104 3.99 -6.55 15.75
C LYS A 104 2.51 -6.46 15.40
N SER A 105 1.80 -7.57 15.57
CA SER A 105 0.34 -7.63 15.42
C SER A 105 -0.40 -6.62 16.32
N SER A 106 0.12 -6.32 17.52
CA SER A 106 -0.42 -5.27 18.40
C SER A 106 -0.30 -3.88 17.79
N HIS A 107 0.83 -3.55 17.15
CA HIS A 107 1.00 -2.29 16.42
C HIS A 107 -0.03 -2.17 15.29
N ILE A 108 -0.24 -3.24 14.52
CA ILE A 108 -1.26 -3.27 13.45
C ILE A 108 -2.66 -3.04 14.03
N ALA A 109 -3.01 -3.65 15.16
CA ALA A 109 -4.31 -3.46 15.80
C ALA A 109 -4.54 -2.00 16.24
N ILE A 110 -3.53 -1.37 16.84
CA ILE A 110 -3.57 0.05 17.23
C ILE A 110 -3.73 0.94 16.00
N LEU A 111 -2.92 0.73 14.96
CA LEU A 111 -3.00 1.50 13.71
C LEU A 111 -4.36 1.39 13.01
N ARG A 112 -4.98 0.20 13.04
CA ARG A 112 -6.35 0.01 12.52
C ARG A 112 -7.36 0.88 13.28
N SER A 113 -7.26 0.94 14.61
CA SER A 113 -8.13 1.77 15.43
C SER A 113 -7.94 3.26 15.13
N ILE A 114 -6.69 3.73 15.12
CA ILE A 114 -6.32 5.11 14.76
C ILE A 114 -6.86 5.47 13.37
N CYS A 115 -6.67 4.59 12.37
CA CYS A 115 -7.16 4.81 11.02
C CYS A 115 -8.69 4.85 10.94
N SER A 116 -9.38 3.97 11.66
CA SER A 116 -10.85 3.92 11.69
C SER A 116 -11.48 5.14 12.35
N ASN A 117 -10.75 5.79 13.27
CA ASN A 117 -11.13 7.07 13.88
C ASN A 117 -10.79 8.30 13.02
N GLY A 118 -10.39 8.11 11.76
CA GLY A 118 -10.18 9.19 10.80
C GLY A 118 -8.87 9.95 10.97
N ALA A 119 -7.91 9.44 11.74
CA ALA A 119 -6.69 10.17 12.07
C ALA A 119 -5.80 10.51 10.87
N PHE A 120 -5.96 9.80 9.75
CA PHE A 120 -5.20 9.99 8.52
C PHE A 120 -6.01 10.69 7.41
N ASP A 121 -7.30 11.02 7.63
CA ASP A 121 -8.09 11.74 6.63
C ASP A 121 -7.72 13.23 6.68
N GLU A 122 -7.10 13.73 5.61
CA GLU A 122 -6.66 15.12 5.48
C GLU A 122 -7.81 16.15 5.57
N ARG A 123 -9.04 15.74 5.24
CA ARG A 123 -10.24 16.62 5.25
C ARG A 123 -10.94 16.61 6.60
N GLU A 124 -10.96 15.45 7.24
CA GLU A 124 -11.45 15.23 8.61
C GLU A 124 -10.32 15.31 9.62
N CYS A 125 -9.17 15.88 9.27
CA CYS A 125 -8.07 16.08 10.19
C CYS A 125 -8.48 17.15 11.20
N ARG A 126 -9.41 16.77 12.08
CA ARG A 126 -9.90 17.49 13.26
C ARG A 126 -8.74 17.76 14.21
N HIS A 127 -7.68 16.96 14.10
CA HIS A 127 -6.48 16.97 14.93
C HIS A 127 -5.44 17.97 14.41
N GLY A 128 -5.89 19.17 14.02
CA GLY A 128 -5.09 20.28 13.50
C GLY A 128 -4.07 20.88 14.48
N LEU A 129 -3.82 20.23 15.60
CA LEU A 129 -2.72 20.47 16.54
C LEU A 129 -2.16 19.09 16.90
N LEU A 130 -0.83 18.92 16.89
CA LEU A 130 -0.16 17.67 17.33
C LEU A 130 -0.73 17.08 18.64
N LEU A 131 -1.27 17.93 19.52
CA LEU A 131 -1.87 17.58 20.80
C LEU A 131 -3.08 16.64 20.66
N ASP A 132 -3.96 16.89 19.69
CA ASP A 132 -5.17 16.08 19.50
C ASP A 132 -4.81 14.66 19.01
N PHE A 133 -3.73 14.56 18.21
CA PHE A 133 -3.25 13.27 17.72
C PHE A 133 -2.59 12.44 18.83
N SER A 134 -1.82 13.07 19.72
CA SER A 134 -1.29 12.40 20.93
C SER A 134 -2.42 11.92 21.84
N GLN A 135 -3.46 12.73 22.03
CA GLN A 135 -4.64 12.33 22.81
C GLN A 135 -5.38 11.15 22.17
N LEU A 136 -5.53 11.13 20.85
CA LEU A 136 -6.16 10.01 20.14
C LEU A 136 -5.39 8.71 20.34
N ILE A 137 -4.05 8.75 20.27
CA ILE A 137 -3.22 7.57 20.55
C ILE A 137 -3.44 7.11 21.98
N GLU A 138 -3.42 8.02 22.95
CA GLU A 138 -3.62 7.71 24.36
C GLU A 138 -4.98 7.03 24.61
N LEU A 139 -6.06 7.63 24.11
CA LEU A 139 -7.41 7.07 24.19
C LEU A 139 -7.50 5.70 23.51
N THR A 140 -6.89 5.54 22.33
CA THR A 140 -6.85 4.25 21.63
C THR A 140 -6.15 3.17 22.46
N LEU A 141 -5.05 3.51 23.13
CA LEU A 141 -4.32 2.57 23.99
C LEU A 141 -5.14 2.21 25.23
N ILE A 142 -5.83 3.17 25.83
CA ILE A 142 -6.75 2.95 26.95
C ILE A 142 -7.89 2.01 26.54
N ASP A 143 -8.52 2.25 25.40
CA ASP A 143 -9.64 1.43 24.88
C ASP A 143 -9.21 -0.01 24.58
N LEU A 144 -7.96 -0.20 24.15
CA LEU A 144 -7.37 -1.52 23.90
C LEU A 144 -6.77 -2.16 25.17
N ASN A 145 -6.87 -1.51 26.33
CA ASN A 145 -6.29 -1.94 27.61
C ASN A 145 -4.77 -2.20 27.51
N LEU A 146 -4.05 -1.29 26.86
CA LEU A 146 -2.61 -1.32 26.64
C LEU A 146 -1.90 -0.23 27.44
N ASP A 147 -0.70 -0.54 27.94
CA ASP A 147 0.14 0.43 28.65
C ASP A 147 0.76 1.44 27.68
N ILE A 148 0.49 2.74 27.91
CA ILE A 148 0.93 3.82 27.02
C ILE A 148 2.46 3.84 26.90
N LYS A 149 3.18 3.74 28.02
CA LYS A 149 4.64 3.81 28.06
C LYS A 149 5.31 2.69 27.26
N SER A 150 4.66 1.53 27.20
CA SER A 150 5.15 0.37 26.44
C SER A 150 5.06 0.56 24.93
N TYR A 151 4.18 1.43 24.43
CA TYR A 151 3.92 1.59 23.00
C TYR A 151 4.27 2.96 22.44
N GLU A 152 4.43 3.98 23.28
CA GLU A 152 4.64 5.38 22.86
C GLU A 152 5.81 5.52 21.86
N ARG A 153 6.98 4.95 22.19
CA ARG A 153 8.16 5.02 21.31
C ARG A 153 7.92 4.33 19.97
N ASP A 154 7.42 3.10 20.01
CA ASP A 154 7.18 2.27 18.83
C ASP A 154 6.18 2.96 17.88
N LEU A 155 5.07 3.45 18.43
CA LEU A 155 4.03 4.15 17.68
C LEU A 155 4.52 5.46 17.10
N ASN A 156 5.25 6.28 17.87
CA ASN A 156 5.78 7.55 17.36
C ASN A 156 6.67 7.32 16.13
N GLN A 157 7.53 6.30 16.16
CA GLN A 157 8.41 5.99 15.03
C GLN A 157 7.62 5.44 13.83
N ILE A 158 6.70 4.50 14.05
CA ILE A 158 5.87 3.93 12.98
C ILE A 158 5.01 5.01 12.32
N LEU A 159 4.36 5.87 13.13
CA LEU A 159 3.52 6.96 12.65
C LEU A 159 4.33 8.01 11.88
N MET A 160 5.54 8.34 12.35
CA MET A 160 6.43 9.23 11.62
C MET A 160 6.70 8.72 10.20
N GLU A 161 6.98 7.43 10.04
CA GLU A 161 7.19 6.82 8.72
C GLU A 161 5.91 6.85 7.87
N LEU A 162 4.74 6.56 8.46
CA LEU A 162 3.45 6.65 7.76
C LEU A 162 3.08 8.08 7.34
N PHE A 163 3.47 9.10 8.11
CA PHE A 163 3.22 10.49 7.74
C PHE A 163 4.20 11.00 6.69
N THR A 164 5.46 10.58 6.75
CA THR A 164 6.53 11.14 5.92
C THR A 164 6.79 10.36 4.63
N PHE A 165 6.30 9.12 4.48
CA PHE A 165 6.55 8.37 3.25
C PHE A 165 5.91 9.05 2.03
N GLU A 166 6.67 9.06 0.94
CA GLU A 166 6.19 9.44 -0.38
C GLU A 166 5.50 8.23 -1.02
N PRO A 167 4.20 8.29 -1.33
CA PRO A 167 3.53 7.10 -1.84
C PRO A 167 3.94 6.68 -3.25
N SER A 168 4.35 7.63 -4.09
CA SER A 168 4.74 7.43 -5.49
C SER A 168 3.81 6.44 -6.24
N TYR A 169 2.50 6.67 -6.10
CA TYR A 169 1.43 5.81 -6.59
C TYR A 169 1.33 5.84 -8.11
N ILE A 170 1.29 4.66 -8.72
CA ILE A 170 1.10 4.47 -10.15
C ILE A 170 0.13 3.30 -10.33
N ARG A 171 -0.84 3.45 -11.25
CA ARG A 171 -1.78 2.39 -11.61
C ARG A 171 -1.89 2.24 -13.10
N TYR A 172 -1.72 1.03 -13.61
CA TYR A 172 -2.15 0.61 -14.93
C TYR A 172 -3.61 0.11 -14.87
N ASP A 173 -4.44 0.62 -15.78
CA ASP A 173 -5.81 0.19 -16.00
C ASP A 173 -6.02 -0.19 -17.47
N TYR A 174 -6.65 -1.35 -17.69
CA TYR A 174 -7.39 -1.69 -18.92
C TYR A 174 -8.86 -1.29 -18.73
N ASP A 175 -9.33 -0.26 -19.44
CA ASP A 175 -10.63 0.38 -19.16
C ASP A 175 -11.49 0.59 -20.42
N GLU A 176 -12.04 -0.50 -20.96
CA GLU A 176 -12.99 -0.46 -22.09
C GLU A 176 -14.23 0.40 -21.81
N LYS A 177 -14.67 0.44 -20.56
CA LYS A 177 -15.94 1.09 -20.20
C LYS A 177 -15.88 2.60 -20.37
N ASN A 178 -14.74 3.20 -20.07
CA ASN A 178 -14.56 4.66 -20.12
C ASN A 178 -13.66 5.11 -21.28
N GLU A 179 -13.34 4.23 -22.23
CA GLU A 179 -12.51 4.57 -23.38
C GLU A 179 -13.10 5.76 -24.16
N ASP A 180 -12.26 6.78 -24.37
CA ASP A 180 -12.58 7.99 -25.15
C ASP A 180 -11.35 8.44 -25.94
N GLY A 181 -10.92 7.56 -26.86
CA GLY A 181 -9.79 7.80 -27.75
C GLY A 181 -8.53 8.28 -27.02
N LYS A 182 -8.05 9.48 -27.35
CA LYS A 182 -6.85 10.08 -26.72
C LYS A 182 -7.13 10.75 -25.37
N ILE A 183 -8.38 11.04 -25.04
CA ILE A 183 -8.77 11.67 -23.77
C ILE A 183 -8.71 10.63 -22.65
N HIS A 184 -9.18 9.41 -22.93
CA HIS A 184 -9.09 8.27 -22.03
C HIS A 184 -8.71 7.01 -22.82
N PRO A 185 -7.41 6.74 -23.01
CA PRO A 185 -6.95 5.58 -23.76
C PRO A 185 -7.37 4.27 -23.10
N LEU A 186 -7.67 3.25 -23.92
CA LEU A 186 -8.02 1.90 -23.47
C LEU A 186 -7.04 1.33 -22.44
N ASN A 187 -5.75 1.51 -22.71
CA ASN A 187 -4.64 1.15 -21.84
C ASN A 187 -3.95 2.43 -21.37
N HIS A 188 -3.88 2.65 -20.06
CA HIS A 188 -3.22 3.83 -19.54
C HIS A 188 -2.64 3.63 -18.14
N LEU A 189 -1.66 4.46 -17.82
CA LEU A 189 -1.13 4.68 -16.48
C LEU A 189 -1.79 5.92 -15.87
N ASP A 190 -2.50 5.75 -14.75
CA ASP A 190 -2.83 6.82 -13.84
C ASP A 190 -1.65 7.10 -12.91
N ILE A 191 -1.10 8.31 -12.99
CA ILE A 191 -0.03 8.80 -12.11
C ILE A 191 -0.65 9.65 -11.01
N PHE A 192 -0.25 9.39 -9.75
CA PHE A 192 -0.82 9.95 -8.53
C PHE A 192 -2.28 9.54 -8.26
N TYR A 193 -2.63 9.41 -6.98
CA TYR A 193 -3.98 9.07 -6.56
C TYR A 193 -4.90 10.31 -6.41
N SER A 194 -4.32 11.48 -6.10
CA SER A 194 -5.08 12.70 -5.84
C SER A 194 -5.66 13.27 -7.13
N GLN A 195 -6.96 13.59 -7.13
CA GLN A 195 -7.63 14.11 -8.32
C GLN A 195 -7.09 15.47 -8.79
N SER A 196 -6.54 16.28 -7.88
CA SER A 196 -6.04 17.61 -8.20
C SER A 196 -4.70 17.60 -8.94
N THR A 197 -3.95 16.50 -8.84
CA THR A 197 -2.60 16.38 -9.42
C THR A 197 -2.46 15.18 -10.35
N SER A 198 -3.45 14.29 -10.40
CA SER A 198 -3.39 13.09 -11.24
C SER A 198 -3.42 13.43 -12.71
N PHE A 199 -2.64 12.68 -13.49
CA PHE A 199 -2.68 12.71 -14.96
C PHE A 199 -2.54 11.29 -15.50
N LYS A 200 -2.85 11.13 -16.79
CA LYS A 200 -2.79 9.85 -17.49
C LYS A 200 -1.70 9.83 -18.54
N LEU A 201 -1.08 8.67 -18.73
CA LEU A 201 -0.23 8.37 -19.88
C LEU A 201 -0.82 7.14 -20.60
N GLY A 202 -1.19 7.30 -21.86
CA GLY A 202 -1.57 6.15 -22.69
C GLY A 202 -0.37 5.23 -22.92
N CYS A 203 -0.59 3.93 -22.94
CA CYS A 203 0.47 2.94 -23.15
C CYS A 203 -0.03 1.73 -23.94
N GLU A 204 0.88 0.84 -24.32
CA GLU A 204 0.50 -0.50 -24.77
C GLU A 204 -0.09 -1.30 -23.61
N ARG A 205 -0.68 -2.46 -23.91
CA ARG A 205 -1.14 -3.37 -22.85
C ARG A 205 0.07 -3.85 -22.05
N LEU A 206 -0.01 -3.78 -20.72
CA LEU A 206 1.06 -4.20 -19.83
C LEU A 206 0.59 -5.38 -18.98
N GLU A 207 1.30 -6.49 -19.07
CA GLU A 207 1.23 -7.55 -18.08
C GLU A 207 2.02 -7.15 -16.82
N LEU A 208 1.80 -7.85 -15.70
CA LEU A 208 2.37 -7.46 -14.40
C LEU A 208 3.89 -7.29 -14.44
N LYS A 209 4.58 -8.22 -15.12
CA LYS A 209 6.03 -8.17 -15.25
C LYS A 209 6.50 -6.92 -15.99
N GLU A 210 5.86 -6.58 -17.10
CA GLU A 210 6.19 -5.38 -17.88
C GLU A 210 5.92 -4.13 -17.05
N PHE A 211 4.82 -4.08 -16.30
CA PHE A 211 4.51 -3.01 -15.37
C PHE A 211 5.53 -2.87 -14.22
N MET A 212 6.12 -3.98 -13.75
CA MET A 212 7.21 -3.96 -12.78
C MET A 212 8.50 -3.44 -13.42
N ASP A 213 8.82 -3.91 -14.63
CA ASP A 213 10.04 -3.58 -15.35
C ASP A 213 10.11 -2.09 -15.74
N ILE A 214 8.99 -1.44 -16.10
CA ILE A 214 9.00 0.00 -16.42
C ILE A 214 9.40 0.89 -15.23
N LEU A 215 9.24 0.41 -13.99
CA LEU A 215 9.59 1.16 -12.78
C LEU A 215 10.97 0.77 -12.25
N ASN A 216 11.51 -0.35 -12.72
CA ASN A 216 12.71 -0.96 -12.19
C ASN A 216 13.98 -0.23 -12.63
N THR A 217 14.70 0.28 -11.64
CA THR A 217 15.95 1.02 -11.87
C THR A 217 17.13 0.12 -12.25
N GLY A 218 16.96 -1.21 -12.16
CA GLY A 218 17.93 -2.20 -12.60
C GLY A 218 17.74 -2.70 -14.03
N THR A 219 16.68 -2.28 -14.72
CA THR A 219 16.36 -2.68 -16.10
C THR A 219 16.47 -1.52 -17.08
N GLU A 220 16.40 -1.82 -18.38
CA GLU A 220 16.36 -0.78 -19.41
C GLU A 220 15.11 0.10 -19.26
N CYS A 221 15.28 1.41 -19.43
CA CYS A 221 14.18 2.36 -19.32
C CYS A 221 13.24 2.24 -20.52
N SER A 222 11.93 2.34 -20.25
CA SER A 222 10.93 2.50 -21.30
C SER A 222 10.91 3.94 -21.82
N TYR A 223 10.77 4.09 -23.13
CA TYR A 223 10.70 5.39 -23.79
C TYR A 223 9.24 5.77 -24.06
N ILE A 224 8.91 7.03 -23.78
CA ILE A 224 7.67 7.66 -24.24
C ILE A 224 7.88 8.05 -25.70
N LYS A 225 7.01 7.61 -26.60
CA LYS A 225 7.05 7.93 -28.04
C LYS A 225 5.98 8.95 -28.41
#